data_AF-A0A6P0VNI8-F1
#
_entry.id   AF-A0A6P0VNI8-F1
#
_cell.length_a   1.000
_cell.length_b   1.000
_cell.length_c   1.000
_cell.angle_alpha   90.00
_cell.angle_beta   90.00
_cell.angle_gamma   90.00
#
_symmetry.space_group_name_H-M   'P 1'
#
loop_
_entity.id
_entity.type
_entity.pdbx_description
1 polymer ?
#
loop_
_entity_poly.entity_id
_entity_poly.type
_entity_poly.pdbx_seq_one_letter_code
_entity_poly.pdbx_strand_id
1 'polypeptide(L)'
;MSVGHAWAIDNLQVKYKSPNSDSVLQCKEVPNQSGEQFTLEAGDYLTKISGSWGRQAPDYPKEEIITLQFHTHKGVTSKVFGGGSGKQQVEPFTLEAPEGQEIIGFFGIHGGRQDILTSLGIYLKPVEEPAPAPPKPETTDSQSALMFDGVDDYVSLPH
;
A
#
# COMPACT_ATOMS: atom_id res chain seq x y z
N MET A 1 -10.02 -1.85 1.00
CA MET A 1 -10.40 -0.47 1.39
C MET A 1 -11.67 -0.06 0.65
N SER A 2 -12.47 0.82 1.24
CA SER A 2 -13.70 1.36 0.67
C SER A 2 -13.70 2.88 0.77
N VAL A 3 -14.12 3.56 -0.29
CA VAL A 3 -14.13 5.02 -0.41
C VAL A 3 -15.53 5.48 -0.75
N GLY A 4 -16.18 6.19 0.18
CA GLY A 4 -17.41 6.92 -0.07
C GLY A 4 -17.09 8.25 -0.73
N HIS A 5 -17.70 8.51 -1.89
CA HIS A 5 -17.48 9.76 -2.62
C HIS A 5 -18.65 10.10 -3.53
N ALA A 6 -18.72 11.38 -3.88
CA ALA A 6 -19.55 11.90 -4.96
C ALA A 6 -18.77 12.97 -5.75
N TRP A 7 -18.97 14.25 -5.41
CA TRP A 7 -18.16 15.33 -5.96
C TRP A 7 -16.84 15.49 -5.19
N ALA A 8 -16.84 15.18 -3.89
CA ALA A 8 -15.67 15.14 -3.01
C ALA A 8 -15.61 13.79 -2.26
N ILE A 9 -14.56 13.58 -1.45
CA ILE A 9 -14.41 12.40 -0.62
C ILE A 9 -15.22 12.55 0.68
N ASP A 10 -16.21 11.68 0.84
CA ASP A 10 -17.10 11.67 1.99
C ASP A 10 -16.55 10.82 3.11
N ASN A 11 -16.01 9.64 2.79
CA ASN A 11 -15.42 8.73 3.77
C ASN A 11 -14.31 7.86 3.18
N LEU A 12 -13.35 7.47 4.03
CA LEU A 12 -12.30 6.51 3.72
C LEU A 12 -12.24 5.45 4.80
N GLN A 13 -12.50 4.21 4.43
CA GLN A 13 -12.47 3.06 5.32
C GLN A 13 -11.43 2.03 4.88
N VAL A 14 -10.56 1.65 5.81
CA VAL A 14 -9.61 0.57 5.61
C VAL A 14 -10.05 -0.64 6.41
N LYS A 15 -10.09 -1.81 5.75
CA LYS A 15 -10.32 -3.10 6.38
C LYS A 15 -9.05 -3.90 6.25
N TYR A 16 -8.55 -4.39 7.36
CA TYR A 16 -7.35 -5.22 7.41
C TYR A 16 -7.77 -6.68 7.56
N LYS A 17 -7.12 -7.56 6.79
CA LYS A 17 -7.18 -8.99 7.03
C LYS A 17 -5.92 -9.37 7.80
N SER A 18 -6.03 -9.46 9.12
CA SER A 18 -4.94 -10.01 9.93
C SER A 18 -4.84 -11.52 9.68
N PRO A 19 -3.65 -12.09 9.43
CA PRO A 19 -3.49 -13.52 9.25
C PRO A 19 -3.78 -14.34 10.51
N ASN A 20 -3.82 -13.73 11.70
CA ASN A 20 -3.90 -14.42 12.99
C ASN A 20 -5.10 -14.07 13.88
N SER A 21 -6.02 -13.22 13.43
CA SER A 21 -7.25 -12.91 14.16
C SER A 21 -8.23 -12.20 13.23
N ASP A 22 -9.51 -12.52 13.33
CA ASP A 22 -10.66 -11.86 12.65
C ASP A 22 -10.86 -10.38 13.06
N SER A 23 -9.85 -9.77 13.68
CA SER A 23 -9.90 -8.41 14.20
C SER A 23 -9.75 -7.40 13.06
N VAL A 24 -10.88 -6.95 12.53
CA VAL A 24 -10.99 -5.81 11.63
C VAL A 24 -10.75 -4.54 12.45
N LEU A 25 -9.64 -3.84 12.24
CA LEU A 25 -9.53 -2.45 12.69
C LEU A 25 -10.53 -1.64 11.86
N GLN A 26 -11.69 -1.40 12.46
CA GLN A 26 -12.83 -0.73 11.85
C GLN A 26 -12.76 0.74 12.24
N CYS A 27 -12.32 1.61 11.33
CA CYS A 27 -12.64 3.03 11.46
C CYS A 27 -14.17 3.15 11.34
N LYS A 28 -14.82 3.81 12.31
CA LYS A 28 -16.28 3.90 12.51
C LYS A 28 -17.08 3.73 11.23
N GLU A 29 -17.96 2.73 11.21
CA GLU A 29 -18.98 2.61 10.16
C GLU A 29 -19.84 3.87 10.19
N VAL A 30 -19.79 4.67 9.12
CA VAL A 30 -20.84 5.65 8.85
C VAL A 30 -22.03 4.82 8.34
N PRO A 31 -23.17 4.79 9.05
CA PRO A 31 -24.28 3.96 8.63
C PRO A 31 -24.76 4.47 7.28
N ASN A 32 -24.89 3.55 6.31
CA ASN A 32 -25.62 3.73 5.05
C ASN A 32 -24.89 4.31 3.83
N GLN A 33 -23.55 4.22 3.71
CA GLN A 33 -22.84 4.62 2.48
C GLN A 33 -22.14 3.44 1.80
N SER A 34 -22.66 3.07 0.61
CA SER A 34 -22.04 2.12 -0.32
C SER A 34 -20.79 2.74 -0.94
N GLY A 35 -19.66 2.69 -0.24
CA GLY A 35 -18.38 3.14 -0.78
C GLY A 35 -17.80 2.17 -1.81
N GLU A 36 -17.10 2.71 -2.80
CA GLU A 36 -16.44 1.91 -3.83
C GLU A 36 -15.19 1.22 -3.27
N GLN A 37 -14.94 -0.03 -3.66
CA GLN A 37 -13.89 -0.84 -3.05
C GLN A 37 -12.63 -0.92 -3.92
N PHE A 38 -11.49 -0.92 -3.24
CA PHE A 38 -10.18 -1.25 -3.80
C PHE A 38 -9.49 -2.28 -2.89
N THR A 39 -9.03 -3.38 -3.48
CA THR A 39 -8.45 -4.52 -2.74
C THR A 39 -7.02 -4.74 -3.20
N LEU A 40 -6.12 -4.93 -2.25
CA LEU A 40 -4.72 -5.28 -2.49
C LEU A 40 -4.59 -6.79 -2.59
N GLU A 41 -3.74 -7.25 -3.50
CA GLU A 41 -3.37 -8.66 -3.59
C GLU A 41 -2.37 -9.05 -2.50
N ALA A 42 -2.24 -10.35 -2.24
CA ALA A 42 -1.23 -10.85 -1.30
C ALA A 42 0.19 -10.46 -1.74
N GLY A 43 0.97 -9.93 -0.80
CA GLY A 43 2.33 -9.43 -1.05
C GLY A 43 2.39 -8.13 -1.86
N ASP A 44 1.27 -7.42 -2.04
CA ASP A 44 1.26 -6.04 -2.51
C ASP A 44 0.98 -5.09 -1.36
N TYR A 45 1.45 -3.86 -1.47
CA TYR A 45 1.32 -2.83 -0.44
C TYR A 45 1.23 -1.44 -1.07
N LEU A 46 0.69 -0.50 -0.31
CA LEU A 46 0.53 0.89 -0.76
C LEU A 46 1.85 1.63 -0.63
N THR A 47 2.23 2.31 -1.70
CA THR A 47 3.45 3.15 -1.75
C THR A 47 3.12 4.60 -1.93
N LYS A 48 1.98 4.91 -2.54
CA LYS A 48 1.60 6.29 -2.84
C LYS A 48 0.09 6.49 -2.88
N ILE A 49 -0.33 7.67 -2.44
CA ILE A 49 -1.65 8.23 -2.74
C ILE A 49 -1.45 9.54 -3.49
N SER A 50 -2.17 9.70 -4.59
CA SER A 50 -2.35 11.01 -5.22
C SER A 50 -3.80 11.43 -5.11
N GLY A 51 -4.04 12.71 -5.27
CA GLY A 51 -5.37 13.25 -5.19
C GLY A 51 -5.40 14.71 -5.54
N SER A 52 -6.53 15.33 -5.27
CA SER A 52 -6.69 16.77 -5.37
C SER A 52 -7.47 17.30 -4.20
N TRP A 53 -7.14 18.51 -3.78
CA TRP A 53 -7.82 19.24 -2.70
C TRP A 53 -8.25 20.60 -3.21
N GLY A 54 -9.31 21.16 -2.66
CA GLY A 54 -9.90 22.34 -3.27
C GLY A 54 -11.19 22.80 -2.62
N ARG A 55 -12.05 23.37 -3.48
CA ARG A 55 -13.37 23.88 -3.13
C ARG A 55 -14.37 23.64 -4.24
N GLN A 56 -15.63 23.50 -3.86
CA GLN A 56 -16.75 23.37 -4.80
C GLN A 56 -16.98 24.61 -5.68
N ALA A 57 -16.79 25.82 -5.14
CA ALA A 57 -17.04 27.09 -5.82
C ALA A 57 -16.19 28.23 -5.21
N PRO A 58 -16.04 29.40 -5.89
CA PRO A 58 -15.17 30.49 -5.42
C PRO A 58 -15.48 30.99 -4.01
N ASP A 59 -16.74 30.95 -3.59
CA ASP A 59 -17.21 31.45 -2.29
C ASP A 59 -17.09 30.42 -1.15
N TYR A 60 -16.55 29.23 -1.44
CA TYR A 60 -16.35 28.15 -0.46
C TYR A 60 -14.90 28.13 0.04
N PRO A 61 -14.67 27.71 1.30
CA PRO A 61 -13.33 27.51 1.82
C PRO A 61 -12.61 26.43 1.01
N LYS A 62 -11.31 26.65 0.77
CA LYS A 62 -10.47 25.71 0.03
C LYS A 62 -9.79 24.78 1.01
N GLU A 63 -10.49 23.73 1.41
CA GLU A 63 -10.02 22.81 2.45
C GLU A 63 -10.45 21.36 2.20
N GLU A 64 -11.09 21.06 1.08
CA GLU A 64 -11.81 19.81 0.88
C GLU A 64 -10.99 18.83 0.03
N ILE A 65 -10.88 17.56 0.45
CA ILE A 65 -10.25 16.52 -0.35
C ILE A 65 -11.26 16.06 -1.42
N ILE A 66 -10.95 16.33 -2.68
CA ILE A 66 -11.87 16.15 -3.80
C ILE A 66 -11.68 14.80 -4.46
N THR A 67 -10.43 14.42 -4.71
CA THR A 67 -10.12 13.13 -5.33
C THR A 67 -9.04 12.36 -4.60
N LEU A 68 -9.09 11.03 -4.74
CA LEU A 68 -8.07 10.11 -4.27
C LEU A 68 -7.79 9.02 -5.29
N GLN A 69 -6.54 8.61 -5.37
CA GLN A 69 -6.07 7.51 -6.20
C GLN A 69 -4.90 6.80 -5.49
N PHE A 70 -5.02 5.48 -5.37
CA PHE A 70 -4.05 4.64 -4.68
C PHE A 70 -3.09 4.00 -5.67
N HIS A 71 -1.83 3.91 -5.27
CA HIS A 71 -0.76 3.28 -6.05
C HIS A 71 -0.05 2.27 -5.17
N THR A 72 0.23 1.11 -5.74
CA THR A 72 0.83 -0.01 -5.03
C THR A 72 2.25 -0.28 -5.49
N HIS A 73 2.99 -1.06 -4.70
CA HIS A 73 4.36 -1.46 -5.01
C HIS A 73 4.45 -2.27 -6.30
N LYS A 74 3.47 -3.14 -6.57
CA LYS A 74 3.41 -3.91 -7.83
C LYS A 74 3.00 -3.06 -9.05
N GLY A 75 2.88 -1.75 -8.91
CA GLY A 75 2.51 -0.83 -9.98
C GLY A 75 1.02 -0.81 -10.30
N VAL A 76 0.17 -1.42 -9.45
CA VAL A 76 -1.29 -1.32 -9.60
C VAL A 76 -1.73 0.06 -9.18
N THR A 77 -2.52 0.71 -10.03
CA THR A 77 -3.12 2.01 -9.73
C THR A 77 -4.62 1.85 -9.69
N SER A 78 -5.26 2.34 -8.63
CA SER A 78 -6.71 2.35 -8.54
C SER A 78 -7.32 3.31 -9.55
N LYS A 79 -8.64 3.22 -9.75
CA LYS A 79 -9.38 4.32 -10.34
C LYS A 79 -9.30 5.57 -9.45
N VAL A 80 -9.64 6.72 -10.03
CA VAL A 80 -9.81 7.96 -9.29
C VAL A 80 -11.18 7.93 -8.61
N PHE A 81 -11.19 8.16 -7.29
CA PHE A 81 -12.39 8.33 -6.48
C PHE A 81 -12.67 9.83 -6.33
N GLY A 82 -13.95 10.21 -6.26
CA GLY A 82 -14.40 11.61 -6.18
C GLY A 82 -14.31 12.35 -7.50
N GLY A 83 -14.40 13.69 -7.45
CA GLY A 83 -14.27 14.54 -8.64
C GLY A 83 -15.49 14.54 -9.57
N GLY A 84 -16.68 14.25 -9.03
CA GLY A 84 -17.96 14.35 -9.76
C GLY A 84 -18.19 15.71 -10.46
N SER A 85 -19.16 15.74 -11.38
CA SER A 85 -19.38 16.86 -12.31
C SER A 85 -19.76 18.17 -11.62
N GLY A 86 -18.79 19.06 -11.45
CA GLY A 86 -18.98 20.42 -10.95
C GLY A 86 -17.79 21.33 -11.31
N LYS A 87 -17.99 22.66 -11.24
CA LYS A 87 -16.91 23.64 -11.44
C LYS A 87 -16.01 23.70 -10.20
N GLN A 88 -15.20 22.67 -10.01
CA GLN A 88 -14.29 22.58 -8.87
C GLN A 88 -13.02 23.39 -9.12
N GLN A 89 -12.51 24.06 -8.09
CA GLN A 89 -11.16 24.64 -8.11
C GLN A 89 -10.26 23.80 -7.24
N VAL A 90 -9.40 22.99 -7.87
CA VAL A 90 -8.60 21.98 -7.19
C VAL A 90 -7.13 22.12 -7.51
N GLU A 91 -6.30 21.73 -6.54
CA GLU A 91 -4.87 21.56 -6.70
C GLU A 91 -4.48 20.10 -6.44
N PRO A 92 -3.55 19.54 -7.21
CA PRO A 92 -3.09 18.19 -6.99
C PRO A 92 -2.25 18.09 -5.72
N PHE A 93 -2.28 16.93 -5.08
CA PHE A 93 -1.36 16.57 -4.01
C PHE A 93 -0.93 15.11 -4.15
N THR A 94 0.19 14.80 -3.50
CA THR A 94 0.75 13.45 -3.44
C THR A 94 1.31 13.18 -2.06
N LEU A 95 1.03 11.99 -1.52
CA LEU A 95 1.62 11.43 -0.31
C LEU A 95 2.34 10.14 -0.70
N GLU A 96 3.67 10.19 -0.71
CA GLU A 96 4.55 9.07 -1.08
C GLU A 96 5.23 8.50 0.16
N ALA A 97 5.22 7.17 0.28
CA ALA A 97 6.04 6.47 1.25
C ALA A 97 7.51 6.52 0.80
N PRO A 98 8.45 6.80 1.71
CA PRO A 98 9.87 6.66 1.43
C PRO A 98 10.24 5.23 0.99
N GLU A 99 11.39 5.09 0.33
CA GLU A 99 11.92 3.79 -0.04
C GLU A 99 12.06 2.87 1.18
N GLY A 100 11.64 1.61 1.02
CA GLY A 100 11.61 0.63 2.12
C GLY A 100 10.49 0.85 3.14
N GLN A 101 9.50 1.71 2.86
CA GLN A 101 8.31 1.88 3.70
C GLN A 101 7.01 1.62 2.93
N GLU A 102 5.99 1.20 3.66
CA GLU A 102 4.63 1.00 3.17
C GLU A 102 3.63 1.88 3.93
N ILE A 103 2.56 2.25 3.24
CA ILE A 103 1.42 2.97 3.82
C ILE A 103 0.49 1.95 4.47
N ILE A 104 0.49 1.93 5.80
CA ILE A 104 -0.30 0.98 6.60
C ILE A 104 -1.63 1.53 7.05
N GLY A 105 -1.89 2.83 6.88
CA GLY A 105 -3.13 3.42 7.35
C GLY A 105 -3.23 4.91 7.04
N PHE A 106 -4.34 5.49 7.47
CA PHE A 106 -4.71 6.87 7.19
C PHE A 106 -5.23 7.54 8.46
N PHE A 107 -5.04 8.85 8.57
CA PHE A 107 -5.68 9.70 9.56
C PHE A 107 -6.16 10.98 8.89
N GLY A 108 -7.11 11.66 9.50
CA GLY A 108 -7.70 12.84 8.88
C GLY A 108 -8.75 13.51 9.73
N ILE A 109 -9.28 14.61 9.20
CA ILE A 109 -10.36 15.38 9.81
C ILE A 109 -11.53 15.38 8.84
N HIS A 110 -12.70 15.04 9.36
CA HIS A 110 -13.98 15.29 8.70
C HIS A 110 -14.61 16.53 9.29
N GLY A 111 -15.25 17.33 8.45
CA GLY A 111 -15.98 18.50 8.90
C GLY A 111 -16.19 19.50 7.78
N GLY A 112 -16.05 20.78 8.12
CA GLY A 112 -16.39 21.87 7.23
C GLY A 112 -17.91 21.97 7.03
N ARG A 113 -18.32 22.71 6.00
CA ARG A 113 -19.72 23.06 5.77
C ARG A 113 -20.57 21.89 5.24
N GLN A 114 -19.91 20.87 4.69
CA GLN A 114 -20.53 19.72 4.03
C GLN A 114 -20.24 18.39 4.72
N ASP A 115 -19.58 18.41 5.89
CA ASP A 115 -19.18 17.22 6.66
C ASP A 115 -18.40 16.19 5.83
N ILE A 116 -17.41 16.69 5.06
CA ILE A 116 -16.56 15.90 4.16
C ILE A 116 -15.11 15.86 4.66
N LEU A 117 -14.28 15.04 4.01
CA LEU A 117 -12.87 14.92 4.35
C LEU A 117 -12.12 16.21 4.01
N THR A 118 -11.55 16.86 5.03
CA THR A 118 -10.82 18.15 4.88
C THR A 118 -9.32 18.03 5.08
N SER A 119 -8.87 16.95 5.70
CA SER A 119 -7.45 16.68 5.91
C SER A 119 -7.19 15.19 5.84
N LEU A 120 -6.08 14.82 5.21
CA LEU A 120 -5.65 13.45 5.04
C LEU A 120 -4.15 13.34 5.32
N GLY A 121 -3.78 12.35 6.11
CA GLY A 121 -2.41 11.94 6.37
C GLY A 121 -2.29 10.42 6.34
N ILE A 122 -1.05 9.94 6.33
CA ILE A 122 -0.72 8.52 6.17
C ILE A 122 0.13 8.01 7.33
N TYR A 123 -0.13 6.77 7.74
CA TYR A 123 0.75 6.02 8.63
C TYR A 123 1.70 5.17 7.81
N LEU A 124 2.98 5.19 8.20
CA LEU A 124 4.05 4.48 7.51
C LEU A 124 4.65 3.41 8.41
N LYS A 125 5.04 2.28 7.83
CA LYS A 125 5.85 1.24 8.47
C LYS A 125 7.00 0.85 7.55
N PRO A 126 8.20 0.54 8.07
CA PRO A 126 9.23 -0.14 7.30
C PRO A 126 8.70 -1.47 6.73
N VAL A 127 8.97 -1.72 5.46
CA VAL A 127 8.75 -3.02 4.83
C VAL A 127 9.85 -3.94 5.33
N GLU A 128 9.46 -4.95 6.12
CA GLU A 128 10.36 -6.04 6.47
C GLU A 128 10.64 -6.84 5.20
N GLU A 129 11.77 -6.54 4.55
CA GLU A 129 12.28 -7.38 3.48
C GLU A 129 12.49 -8.78 4.08
N PRO A 130 11.93 -9.85 3.48
CA PRO A 130 12.18 -11.19 3.98
C PRO A 130 13.68 -11.39 4.01
N ALA A 131 14.21 -11.76 5.19
CA ALA A 131 15.62 -12.06 5.35
C ALA A 131 16.07 -12.94 4.15
N PRO A 132 17.22 -12.66 3.53
CA PRO A 132 17.70 -13.49 2.44
C PRO A 132 17.62 -14.94 2.91
N ALA A 133 16.80 -15.74 2.23
CA ALA A 133 16.64 -17.14 2.59
C ALA A 133 18.04 -17.74 2.70
N PRO A 134 18.36 -18.52 3.74
CA PRO A 134 19.62 -19.25 3.76
C PRO A 134 19.74 -19.98 2.42
N PRO A 135 20.89 -19.92 1.74
CA PRO A 135 21.05 -20.48 0.41
C PRO A 135 20.53 -21.91 0.45
N LYS A 136 19.45 -22.14 -0.30
CA LYS A 136 18.95 -23.49 -0.54
C LYS A 136 20.14 -24.26 -1.12
N PRO A 137 20.53 -25.43 -0.60
CA PRO A 137 21.61 -26.19 -1.21
C PRO A 137 21.22 -26.46 -2.65
N GLU A 138 21.87 -25.76 -3.57
CA GLU A 138 21.78 -26.03 -4.99
C GLU A 138 22.40 -27.41 -5.19
N THR A 139 21.59 -28.36 -5.66
CA THR A 139 22.11 -29.60 -6.21
C THR A 139 22.82 -29.23 -7.52
N THR A 140 24.06 -28.77 -7.41
CA THR A 140 24.97 -28.66 -8.55
C THR A 140 25.25 -30.08 -9.01
N ASP A 141 24.50 -30.51 -10.02
CA ASP A 141 24.85 -31.65 -10.85
C ASP A 141 26.23 -31.34 -11.46
N SER A 142 27.26 -31.83 -10.76
CA SER A 142 28.64 -31.56 -11.06
C SER A 142 29.00 -32.37 -12.29
N GLN A 143 29.01 -31.70 -13.45
CA GLN A 143 29.83 -32.13 -14.57
C GLN A 143 31.27 -32.30 -14.08
N SER A 144 31.65 -33.57 -13.91
CA SER A 144 32.89 -34.16 -14.39
C SER A 144 34.08 -33.20 -14.51
N ALA A 145 34.83 -33.03 -13.42
CA ALA A 145 36.26 -32.78 -13.52
C ALA A 145 36.96 -33.52 -12.38
N LEU A 146 37.53 -34.67 -12.72
CA LEU A 146 38.50 -35.37 -11.89
C LEU A 146 39.69 -34.43 -11.69
N MET A 147 39.83 -33.87 -10.49
CA MET A 147 41.05 -33.17 -10.08
C MET A 147 42.02 -34.23 -9.53
N PHE A 148 43.14 -34.42 -10.23
CA PHE A 148 44.32 -35.09 -9.70
C PHE A 148 45.07 -34.09 -8.82
N ASP A 149 45.16 -34.33 -7.51
CA ASP A 149 45.89 -33.48 -6.56
C ASP A 149 47.36 -33.92 -6.34
N GLY A 150 47.81 -34.92 -7.09
CA GLY A 150 49.23 -35.30 -7.15
C GLY A 150 49.77 -35.98 -5.90
N VAL A 151 48.89 -36.52 -5.05
CA VAL A 151 49.27 -37.36 -3.91
C VAL A 151 48.92 -38.82 -4.24
N ASP A 152 49.93 -39.68 -4.32
CA ASP A 152 49.72 -41.13 -4.38
C ASP A 152 49.31 -41.61 -2.97
N ASP A 153 48.01 -41.81 -2.76
CA ASP A 153 47.50 -42.43 -1.54
C ASP A 153 47.64 -43.96 -1.64
N TYR A 154 48.79 -44.50 -1.21
CA TYR A 154 48.91 -45.92 -0.93
C TYR A 154 48.31 -46.25 0.43
N VAL A 155 47.35 -47.19 0.45
CA VAL A 155 46.80 -47.76 1.69
C VAL A 155 47.80 -48.78 2.26
N SER A 156 48.39 -48.47 3.42
CA SER A 156 49.18 -49.44 4.19
C SER A 156 48.24 -50.30 5.06
N LEU A 157 48.27 -51.62 4.85
CA LEU A 157 47.56 -52.59 5.71
C LEU A 157 48.46 -52.99 6.89
N PRO A 158 48.00 -52.90 8.15
CA PRO A 158 48.74 -53.47 9.28
C PRO A 158 48.66 -55.00 9.28
N HIS A 159 49.79 -55.64 9.62
CA HIS A 159 49.93 -57.09 9.81
C HIS A 159 49.14 -57.61 11.03
#